data_AF-A0A0D6Z6E4-F1
#
_entry.id   AF-A0A0D6Z6E4-F1
#
_cell.length_a   1.000
_cell.length_b   1.000
_cell.length_c   1.000
_cell.angle_alpha   90.00
_cell.angle_beta   90.00
_cell.angle_gamma   90.00
#
_symmetry.space_group_name_H-M   'P 1'
#
loop_
_entity.id
_entity.type
_entity.pdbx_description
1 polymer ?
#
loop_
_entity_poly.entity_id
_entity_poly.type
_entity_poly.pdbx_seq_one_letter_code
_entity_poly.pdbx_strand_id
1 'polypeptide(L)' 'MAVFLFFSFGLQIGGLMHLLPLYLTSPLLFFALFILLIYVNNRKKFRGF' A
#
# COMPACT_ATOMS: atom_id res chain seq x y z
N MET A 1 -6.18 6.24 4.18
CA MET A 1 -5.68 5.71 2.90
C MET A 1 -4.34 6.30 2.51
N ALA A 2 -4.26 7.60 2.21
CA ALA A 2 -3.00 8.26 1.88
C ALA A 2 -1.93 8.10 2.98
N VAL A 3 -2.30 8.30 4.25
CA VAL A 3 -1.40 8.10 5.41
C VAL A 3 -0.81 6.69 5.46
N PHE A 4 -1.62 5.66 5.19
CA PHE A 4 -1.16 4.26 5.18
C PHE A 4 -0.17 3.98 4.05
N LEU A 5 -0.38 4.61 2.89
CA LEU A 5 0.56 4.55 1.77
C LEU A 5 1.89 5.22 2.10
N PHE A 6 1.87 6.45 2.59
CA PHE A 6 3.10 7.17 2.96
C PHE A 6 3.88 6.43 4.04
N PHE A 7 3.20 5.86 5.03
CA PHE A 7 3.83 5.04 6.07
C PHE A 7 4.45 3.76 5.50
N SER A 8 3.72 3.02 4.64
CA SER A 8 4.23 1.79 4.03
C SER A 8 5.42 2.05 3.09
N PHE A 9 5.40 3.17 2.36
CA PHE A 9 6.53 3.62 1.54
C PHE A 9 7.76 3.97 2.40
N GLY A 10 7.56 4.69 3.51
CA GLY A 10 8.65 5.00 4.46
C GLY A 10 9.29 3.73 5.03
N LEU A 11 8.48 2.74 5.41
CA LEU A 11 8.98 1.45 5.89
C LEU A 11 9.72 0.66 4.80
N GLN A 12 9.26 0.70 3.55
CA GLN A 12 9.98 0.05 2.44
C GLN A 12 11.34 0.68 2.19
N ILE A 13 11.45 2.02 2.27
CA ILE A 13 12.74 2.70 2.18
C ILE A 13 13.66 2.24 3.31
N GLY A 14 13.13 2.13 4.54
CA GLY A 14 13.86 1.54 5.67
C GLY A 14 14.31 0.09 5.41
N GLY A 15 13.46 -0.72 4.80
CA GLY A 15 13.79 -2.08 4.37
C GLY A 15 14.90 -2.14 3.33
N LEU A 16 14.87 -1.24 2.34
CA LEU A 16 15.91 -1.12 1.31
C LEU A 16 17.26 -0.67 1.90
N MET A 17 17.23 0.15 2.95
CA MET A 17 18.41 0.54 3.73
C MET A 17 18.86 -0.55 4.72
N HIS A 18 18.28 -1.75 4.68
CA HIS A 18 18.61 -2.88 5.54
C HIS A 18 18.36 -2.63 7.05
N LEU A 19 17.57 -1.61 7.39
CA LEU A 19 17.14 -1.30 8.76
C LEU A 19 16.04 -2.26 9.23
N LEU A 20 15.27 -2.80 8.27
CA LEU A 20 14.19 -3.75 8.48
C LEU A 20 14.28 -4.87 7.45
N PRO A 21 13.81 -6.08 7.79
CA PRO A 21 13.83 -7.18 6.85
C PRO A 21 12.86 -6.94 5.68
N LEU A 22 13.38 -7.04 4.45
CA LEU A 22 12.62 -6.84 3.21
C LEU A 22 11.43 -7.79 3.06
N TYR A 23 11.51 -8.99 3.65
CA TYR A 23 10.40 -9.94 3.63
C TYR A 23 9.18 -9.45 4.42
N LEU A 24 9.35 -8.48 5.33
CA LEU A 24 8.26 -7.90 6.13
C LEU A 24 7.73 -6.61 5.50
N THR A 25 8.62 -5.76 4.98
CA THR A 25 8.23 -4.47 4.38
C THR A 25 7.55 -4.64 3.03
N SER A 26 7.98 -5.64 2.23
CA SER A 26 7.46 -5.85 0.88
C SER A 26 5.99 -6.34 0.86
N PRO A 27 5.56 -7.31 1.69
CA PRO A 27 4.14 -7.67 1.80
C PRO A 27 3.28 -6.52 2.30
N LEU A 28 3.79 -5.70 3.24
CA LEU A 28 3.06 -4.55 3.75
C LEU A 28 2.77 -3.53 2.64
N LEU A 29 3.78 -3.21 1.81
CA LEU A 29 3.61 -2.31 0.67
C LEU A 29 2.68 -2.91 -0.39
N PHE A 30 2.73 -4.23 -0.61
CA PHE A 30 1.80 -4.92 -1.48
C PHE A 30 0.34 -4.76 -1.01
N PHE A 31 0.06 -4.96 0.28
CA PHE A 31 -1.28 -4.73 0.84
C PHE A 31 -1.73 -3.28 0.68
N ALA A 32 -0.84 -2.30 0.90
CA ALA A 32 -1.15 -0.89 0.70
C ALA A 32 -1.58 -0.58 -0.74
N LEU A 33 -0.87 -1.13 -1.73
CA LEU A 33 -1.23 -0.99 -3.14
C LEU A 33 -2.52 -1.74 -3.48
N PHE A 34 -2.74 -2.93 -2.93
CA PHE A 34 -3.95 -3.72 -3.15
C PHE A 34 -5.20 -3.00 -2.64
N ILE A 35 -5.14 -2.42 -1.43
CA ILE A 35 -6.23 -1.61 -0.88
C ILE A 35 -6.45 -0.37 -1.77
N LEU A 36 -5.38 0.23 -2.34
CA LEU A 36 -5.51 1.36 -3.27
C LEU A 36 -6.26 0.95 -4.52
N LEU A 37 -5.93 -0.22 -5.05
CA LEU A 37 -6.60 -0.78 -6.21
C LEU A 37 -8.08 -1.02 -5.92
N ILE A 38 -8.42 -1.60 -4.76
CA ILE A 38 -9.82 -1.74 -4.32
C ILE A 38 -10.51 -0.39 -4.20
N TYR A 39 -9.88 0.59 -3.55
CA TYR A 39 -10.47 1.90 -3.33
C TYR A 39 -10.75 2.63 -4.65
N VAL A 40 -9.79 2.62 -5.58
CA VAL A 40 -9.93 3.23 -6.91
C VAL A 40 -10.97 2.47 -7.74
N ASN A 41 -10.96 1.14 -7.69
CA ASN A 41 -11.94 0.31 -8.39
C ASN A 41 -13.37 0.58 -7.88
N ASN A 42 -13.55 0.71 -6.56
CA ASN A 42 -14.85 0.98 -5.96
C ASN A 42 -15.36 2.40 -6.27
N ARG A 43 -14.47 3.35 -6.57
CA ARG A 43 -14.83 4.71 -7.03
C ARG A 43 -15.31 4.73 -8.50
N LYS A 44 -14.95 3.74 -9.30
CA LYS A 44 -15.33 3.59 -10.72
C LYS A 44 -16.50 2.63 -10.94
N LYS A 45 -17.02 1.99 -9.89
CA LYS A 45 -18.22 1.16 -9.99
C LYS A 45 -19.40 2.10 -10.22
N PHE A 46 -19.90 2.14 -11.46
CA PHE A 46 -21.16 2.80 -11.80
C PHE A 46 -22.19 2.29 -10.80
N ARG A 47 -22.67 3.19 -9.93
CA ARG A 47 -23.85 2.94 -9.11
C ARG A 47 -25.00 2.92 -10.10
N GLY A 48 -25.22 1.76 -10.74
CA GLY A 48 -26.48 1.51 -11.43
C GLY A 48 -27.61 1.81 -10.45
N PHE A 49 -28.61 2.54 -10.95
CA PHE A 49 -29.84 2.96 -10.28
C PHE A 49 -30.35 1.96 -9.24
#